data_AF-A0AAQ3X4C9-F1
#
_entry.id   AF-A0AAQ3X4C9-F1
#
_cell.length_a   1.000
_cell.length_b   1.000
_cell.length_c   1.000
_cell.angle_alpha   90.00
_cell.angle_beta   90.00
_cell.angle_gamma   90.00
#
_symmetry.space_group_name_H-M   'P 1'
#
loop_
_entity.id
_entity.type
_entity.pdbx_description
1 polymer ?
#
loop_
_entity_poly.entity_id
_entity_poly.type
_entity_poly.pdbx_seq_one_letter_code
_entity_poly.pdbx_strand_id
1 'polypeptide(L)'
;MAHPFDLNVRLEEDAVYGFDLNLPLNEFGAVDLDWLQNMPERRVDAPVEGNQRRRDCPDHVRQQVYQALLQRSKNGKLGKKDTTIVSQQFGVKLQTVQRIWRQGKKQLAQNIPVKVPNLKKCRSGRKPIPIDLEKLSEIPLKKRMTIEDVSRELGISKSRIQRYLRKGLIRRHSSSIKPYLTEDNRKARLKWCIDMIEEGGLDAPKFKDLFDFVFIDEKWFYLHQKSERYYLLPCEDEPHRTCKNKNYIPRIMFLCVVARPRFRDGVCVFDGKIGCFPLVTIEQAVRRSRNRMRGAQAFLEYCPKRANRMFVTLQTVLKEAMKIKGGNKIKIPHMQKQRLEREDMLPLQIPCEPSLLAEAISSLPAN
;
A
#
# COMPACT_ATOMS: atom_id res chain seq x y z
N MET A 1 -41.78 -25.28 -19.40
CA MET A 1 -41.21 -25.41 -20.75
C MET A 1 -40.06 -24.43 -20.84
N ALA A 2 -38.82 -24.92 -20.79
CA ALA A 2 -37.63 -24.08 -20.81
C ALA A 2 -37.19 -23.87 -22.26
N HIS A 3 -37.00 -22.60 -22.66
CA HIS A 3 -36.40 -22.28 -23.95
C HIS A 3 -34.89 -22.61 -23.92
N PRO A 4 -34.34 -23.25 -24.97
CA PRO A 4 -32.93 -23.57 -25.06
C PRO A 4 -32.11 -22.31 -25.41
N PHE A 5 -31.04 -22.09 -24.67
CA PHE A 5 -30.08 -21.01 -24.86
C PHE A 5 -29.13 -21.39 -26.01
N ASP A 6 -29.14 -20.65 -27.11
CA ASP A 6 -28.32 -20.91 -28.30
C ASP A 6 -26.97 -20.15 -28.20
N LEU A 7 -25.87 -20.88 -28.42
CA LEU A 7 -24.47 -20.43 -28.22
C LEU A 7 -23.87 -19.75 -29.45
N ASN A 8 -24.66 -19.47 -30.49
CA ASN A 8 -24.17 -18.91 -31.76
C ASN A 8 -24.47 -17.41 -31.99
N VAL A 9 -24.84 -16.65 -30.95
CA VAL A 9 -24.94 -15.19 -31.08
C VAL A 9 -23.55 -14.56 -30.96
N ARG A 10 -23.00 -14.11 -32.09
CA ARG A 10 -21.79 -13.28 -32.13
C ARG A 10 -22.06 -11.96 -31.41
N LEU A 11 -21.27 -11.65 -30.38
CA LEU A 11 -21.23 -10.32 -29.78
C LEU A 11 -20.49 -9.40 -30.74
N GLU A 12 -21.18 -8.40 -31.27
CA GLU A 12 -20.58 -7.29 -32.00
C GLU A 12 -19.65 -6.51 -31.06
N GLU A 13 -18.42 -6.30 -31.53
CA GLU A 13 -17.44 -5.42 -30.92
C GLU A 13 -17.96 -3.98 -31.04
N ASP A 14 -18.21 -3.31 -29.91
CA ASP A 14 -17.94 -1.88 -29.74
C ASP A 14 -18.24 -1.41 -28.32
N ALA A 15 -17.19 -1.04 -27.58
CA ALA A 15 -17.07 0.22 -26.83
C ALA A 15 -15.86 0.16 -25.87
N VAL A 16 -14.86 0.93 -26.25
CA VAL A 16 -13.64 1.25 -25.50
C VAL A 16 -13.96 1.78 -24.10
N TYR A 17 -13.78 0.95 -23.07
CA TYR A 17 -13.52 1.41 -21.70
C TYR A 17 -12.10 0.97 -21.32
N GLY A 18 -11.12 1.79 -21.71
CA GLY A 18 -9.73 1.60 -21.32
C GLY A 18 -9.58 1.69 -19.80
N PHE A 19 -9.16 0.58 -19.19
CA PHE A 19 -8.71 0.52 -17.81
C PHE A 19 -7.35 1.21 -17.68
N ASP A 20 -7.26 2.24 -16.84
CA ASP A 20 -5.99 2.88 -16.49
C ASP A 20 -5.21 1.99 -15.50
N LEU A 21 -4.06 1.46 -15.94
CA LEU A 21 -3.20 0.54 -15.20
C LEU A 21 -2.31 1.22 -14.14
N ASN A 22 -2.46 2.53 -13.91
CA ASN A 22 -1.63 3.30 -12.98
C ASN A 22 -2.18 3.40 -11.54
N LEU A 23 -2.99 2.44 -11.09
CA LEU A 23 -3.50 2.44 -9.72
C LEU A 23 -2.39 2.06 -8.71
N PRO A 24 -2.22 2.83 -7.61
CA PRO A 24 -1.23 2.50 -6.60
C PRO A 24 -1.59 1.17 -5.91
N LEU A 25 -0.59 0.29 -5.84
CA LEU A 25 -0.67 -1.01 -5.17
C LEU A 25 -0.19 -0.85 -3.72
N ASN A 26 -0.86 -1.51 -2.79
CA ASN A 26 -0.40 -1.56 -1.41
C ASN A 26 0.79 -2.52 -1.22
N GLU A 27 1.31 -2.57 0.00
CA GLU A 27 2.48 -3.38 0.41
C GLU A 27 2.33 -4.90 0.20
N PHE A 28 1.15 -5.37 -0.22
CA PHE A 28 0.88 -6.77 -0.59
C PHE A 28 0.55 -6.97 -2.07
N GLY A 29 0.76 -5.96 -2.92
CA GLY A 29 0.54 -6.05 -4.37
C GLY A 29 -0.95 -6.10 -4.76
N ALA A 30 -1.86 -5.72 -3.86
CA ALA A 30 -3.27 -5.54 -4.16
C ALA A 30 -3.56 -4.06 -4.43
N VAL A 31 -4.55 -3.78 -5.30
CA VAL A 31 -5.04 -2.41 -5.54
C VAL A 31 -5.42 -1.79 -4.19
N ASP A 32 -4.85 -0.61 -3.90
CA ASP A 32 -5.09 0.08 -2.64
C ASP A 32 -6.51 0.68 -2.62
N LEU A 33 -7.48 -0.11 -2.14
CA LEU A 33 -8.90 0.26 -2.06
C LEU A 33 -9.17 1.42 -1.08
N ASP A 34 -8.23 1.76 -0.19
CA ASP A 34 -8.33 2.97 0.65
C ASP A 34 -8.26 4.24 -0.22
N TRP A 35 -7.67 4.18 -1.42
CA TRP A 35 -7.66 5.29 -2.39
C TRP A 35 -9.04 5.52 -3.01
N LEU A 36 -9.77 4.45 -3.34
CA LEU A 36 -11.13 4.50 -3.89
C LEU A 36 -12.16 4.96 -2.86
N GLN A 37 -12.02 4.56 -1.59
CA GLN A 37 -12.88 5.04 -0.49
C GLN A 37 -12.62 6.48 -0.07
N ASN A 38 -11.45 7.04 -0.41
CA ASN A 38 -11.08 8.44 -0.12
C ASN A 38 -11.24 9.39 -1.33
N MET A 39 -11.76 8.92 -2.47
CA MET A 39 -12.23 9.83 -3.51
C MET A 39 -13.32 10.73 -2.91
N PRO A 40 -13.25 12.06 -3.08
CA PRO A 40 -14.37 12.91 -2.71
C PRO A 40 -15.58 12.44 -3.53
N GLU A 41 -16.60 11.92 -2.86
CA GLU A 41 -17.91 11.64 -3.48
C GLU A 41 -18.27 12.87 -4.33
N ARG A 42 -18.27 12.72 -5.66
CA ARG A 42 -19.01 13.63 -6.52
C ARG A 42 -20.47 13.31 -6.25
N ARG A 43 -21.03 13.94 -5.22
CA ARG A 43 -22.48 14.05 -5.08
C ARG A 43 -22.99 14.73 -6.33
N VAL A 44 -23.62 13.96 -7.19
CA VAL A 44 -24.52 14.51 -8.20
C VAL A 44 -25.80 14.78 -7.42
N ASP A 45 -25.88 15.97 -6.83
CA ASP A 45 -27.11 16.41 -6.19
C ASP A 45 -28.19 16.47 -7.27
N ALA A 46 -29.27 15.70 -7.10
CA ALA A 46 -30.49 15.85 -7.89
C ALA A 46 -30.94 17.32 -7.83
N PRO A 47 -31.50 17.90 -8.91
CA PRO A 47 -31.85 19.31 -8.93
C PRO A 47 -33.07 19.53 -8.02
N VAL A 48 -32.79 19.80 -6.75
CA VAL A 48 -33.76 20.39 -5.83
C VAL A 48 -33.83 21.87 -6.19
N GLU A 49 -34.98 22.31 -6.71
CA GLU A 49 -35.30 23.72 -6.92
C GLU A 49 -35.42 24.44 -5.56
N GLY A 50 -34.27 24.66 -4.94
CA GLY A 50 -34.12 25.44 -3.72
C GLY A 50 -33.42 26.76 -4.05
N ASN A 51 -34.07 27.86 -3.69
CA ASN A 51 -33.57 29.24 -3.64
C ASN A 51 -32.04 29.37 -3.90
N GLN A 52 -31.67 29.88 -5.07
CA GLN A 52 -30.27 29.99 -5.50
C GLN A 52 -29.45 30.76 -4.45
N ARG A 53 -28.65 30.04 -3.65
CA ARG A 53 -27.66 30.65 -2.77
C ARG A 53 -26.78 31.57 -3.61
N ARG A 54 -26.62 32.83 -3.17
CA ARG A 54 -25.77 33.84 -3.82
C ARG A 54 -24.37 33.26 -4.10
N ARG A 55 -24.07 32.93 -5.35
CA ARG A 55 -22.78 32.33 -5.73
C ARG A 55 -21.69 33.41 -5.75
N ASP A 56 -20.55 33.12 -5.13
CA ASP A 56 -19.36 33.97 -5.24
C ASP A 56 -18.86 33.99 -6.70
N CYS A 57 -18.35 35.14 -7.15
CA CYS A 57 -17.80 35.31 -8.50
C CYS A 57 -16.57 34.38 -8.71
N PRO A 58 -16.59 33.44 -9.68
CA PRO A 58 -15.50 32.50 -9.94
C PRO A 58 -14.19 33.19 -10.35
N ASP A 59 -13.04 32.59 -10.05
CA ASP A 59 -11.72 33.21 -10.29
C ASP A 59 -11.45 33.57 -11.75
N HIS A 60 -11.91 32.76 -12.71
CA HIS A 60 -11.79 33.07 -14.15
C HIS A 60 -12.63 34.30 -14.55
N VAL A 61 -13.87 34.42 -14.04
CA VAL A 61 -14.73 35.60 -14.26
C VAL A 61 -14.08 36.84 -13.65
N ARG A 62 -13.43 36.71 -12.48
CA ARG A 62 -12.72 37.83 -11.84
C ARG A 62 -11.54 38.32 -12.69
N GLN A 63 -10.82 37.42 -13.36
CA GLN A 63 -9.75 37.76 -14.29
C GLN A 63 -10.28 38.46 -15.55
N GLN A 64 -11.36 37.93 -16.15
CA GLN A 64 -12.00 38.55 -17.32
C GLN A 64 -12.55 39.96 -17.01
N VAL A 65 -13.18 40.13 -15.84
CA VAL A 65 -13.64 41.45 -15.36
C VAL A 65 -12.46 42.42 -15.22
N TYR A 66 -11.31 41.96 -14.72
CA TYR A 66 -10.12 42.80 -14.59
C TYR A 66 -9.52 43.17 -15.96
N GLN A 67 -9.44 42.23 -16.90
CA GLN A 67 -8.99 42.47 -18.28
C GLN A 67 -9.90 43.47 -19.01
N ALA A 68 -11.22 43.34 -18.87
CA ALA A 68 -12.19 44.27 -19.46
C ALA A 68 -12.08 45.69 -18.87
N LEU A 69 -11.71 45.81 -17.60
CA LEU A 69 -11.41 47.11 -16.98
C LEU A 69 -10.08 47.69 -17.47
N LEU A 70 -9.06 46.86 -17.65
CA LEU A 70 -7.76 47.31 -18.19
C LEU A 70 -7.91 47.87 -19.60
N GLN A 71 -8.64 47.18 -20.49
CA GLN A 71 -8.91 47.62 -21.85
C GLN A 71 -9.65 48.96 -21.92
N ARG A 72 -10.48 49.26 -20.91
CA ARG A 72 -11.23 50.52 -20.82
C ARG A 72 -10.49 51.62 -20.07
N SER A 73 -9.43 51.29 -19.34
CA SER A 73 -8.68 52.26 -18.55
C SER A 73 -7.74 53.10 -19.43
N LYS A 74 -7.72 54.41 -19.21
CA LYS A 74 -6.79 55.35 -19.86
C LYS A 74 -5.82 55.89 -18.80
N ASN A 75 -4.52 55.71 -19.00
CA ASN A 75 -3.46 56.11 -18.05
C ASN A 75 -3.71 55.61 -16.61
N GLY A 76 -4.21 54.37 -16.47
CA GLY A 76 -4.52 53.77 -15.17
C GLY A 76 -5.73 54.37 -14.45
N LYS A 77 -6.55 55.20 -15.12
CA LYS A 77 -7.82 55.75 -14.60
C LYS A 77 -9.00 55.18 -15.40
N LEU A 78 -10.09 54.87 -14.69
CA LEU A 78 -11.37 54.43 -15.28
C LEU A 78 -12.31 55.63 -15.37
N GLY A 79 -13.12 55.68 -16.43
CA GLY A 79 -14.21 56.63 -16.58
C GLY A 79 -15.36 56.39 -15.60
N LYS A 80 -16.21 57.41 -15.40
CA LYS A 80 -17.30 57.39 -14.40
C LYS A 80 -18.28 56.23 -14.59
N LYS A 81 -18.55 55.80 -15.84
CA LYS A 81 -19.54 54.75 -16.17
C LYS A 81 -18.93 53.37 -16.40
N ASP A 82 -17.61 53.25 -16.51
CA ASP A 82 -16.93 52.03 -16.98
C ASP A 82 -17.15 50.84 -16.05
N THR A 83 -17.15 51.09 -14.73
CA THR A 83 -17.42 50.03 -13.74
C THR A 83 -18.87 49.53 -13.77
N THR A 84 -19.81 50.40 -14.14
CA THR A 84 -21.23 50.05 -14.32
C THR A 84 -21.45 49.21 -15.57
N ILE A 85 -20.78 49.57 -16.67
CA ILE A 85 -20.82 48.82 -17.94
C ILE A 85 -20.24 47.41 -17.75
N VAL A 86 -19.07 47.29 -17.11
CA VAL A 86 -18.46 45.98 -16.81
C VAL A 86 -19.33 45.17 -15.83
N SER A 87 -19.96 45.83 -14.86
CA SER A 87 -20.88 45.19 -13.91
C SER A 87 -22.07 44.55 -14.62
N GLN A 88 -22.71 45.27 -15.56
CA GLN A 88 -23.82 44.77 -16.37
C GLN A 88 -23.35 43.65 -17.32
N GLN A 89 -22.21 43.82 -18.00
CA GLN A 89 -21.68 42.86 -18.97
C GLN A 89 -21.44 41.47 -18.38
N PHE A 90 -20.95 41.39 -17.14
CA PHE A 90 -20.62 40.11 -16.49
C PHE A 90 -21.64 39.68 -15.43
N GLY A 91 -22.74 40.44 -15.22
CA GLY A 91 -23.73 40.15 -14.19
C GLY A 91 -23.18 40.19 -12.75
N VAL A 92 -22.06 40.89 -12.53
CA VAL A 92 -21.36 40.97 -11.24
C VAL A 92 -21.72 42.28 -10.54
N LYS A 93 -22.02 42.26 -9.24
CA LYS A 93 -22.31 43.48 -8.46
C LYS A 93 -21.19 44.53 -8.57
N LEU A 94 -21.56 45.80 -8.74
CA LEU A 94 -20.65 46.95 -8.85
C LEU A 94 -19.54 46.96 -7.79
N GLN A 95 -19.88 46.71 -6.53
CA GLN A 95 -18.91 46.66 -5.42
C GLN A 95 -17.83 45.58 -5.61
N THR A 96 -18.17 44.46 -6.25
CA THR A 96 -17.23 43.38 -6.54
C THR A 96 -16.28 43.78 -7.66
N VAL A 97 -16.78 44.42 -8.72
CA VAL A 97 -15.98 44.98 -9.82
C VAL A 97 -14.98 46.02 -9.30
N GLN A 98 -15.43 46.94 -8.45
CA GLN A 98 -14.56 47.93 -7.81
C GLN A 98 -13.53 47.30 -6.86
N ARG A 99 -13.88 46.22 -6.16
CA ARG A 99 -12.95 45.47 -5.31
C ARG A 99 -11.88 44.75 -6.13
N ILE A 100 -12.26 44.13 -7.25
CA ILE A 100 -11.34 43.50 -8.22
C ILE A 100 -10.35 44.53 -8.75
N TRP A 101 -10.82 45.70 -9.19
CA TRP A 101 -9.96 46.79 -9.68
C TRP A 101 -8.94 47.27 -8.63
N ARG A 102 -9.39 47.52 -7.39
CA ARG A 102 -8.51 47.92 -6.29
C ARG A 102 -7.47 46.85 -5.95
N GLN A 103 -7.85 45.57 -5.98
CA GLN A 103 -6.94 44.46 -5.73
C GLN A 103 -5.85 44.38 -6.81
N GLY A 104 -6.22 44.51 -8.08
CA GLY A 104 -5.25 44.51 -9.18
C GLY A 104 -4.32 45.73 -9.16
N LYS A 105 -4.84 46.93 -8.86
CA LYS A 105 -4.01 48.14 -8.70
C LYS A 105 -2.96 48.00 -7.59
N LYS A 106 -3.31 47.39 -6.46
CA LYS A 106 -2.36 47.15 -5.36
C LYS A 106 -1.23 46.21 -5.77
N GLN A 107 -1.53 45.15 -6.53
CA GLN A 107 -0.52 44.22 -7.02
C GLN A 107 0.40 44.86 -8.07
N LEU A 108 -0.18 45.66 -8.96
CA LEU A 108 0.57 46.39 -9.99
C LEU A 108 1.50 47.44 -9.37
N ALA A 109 1.07 48.14 -8.32
CA ALA A 109 1.92 49.05 -7.55
C ALA A 109 3.06 48.35 -6.79
N GLN A 110 2.94 47.05 -6.52
CA GLN A 110 3.96 46.22 -5.87
C GLN A 110 4.85 45.47 -6.87
N ASN A 111 4.70 45.69 -8.19
CA ASN A 111 5.37 44.95 -9.26
C ASN A 111 5.15 43.42 -9.21
N ILE A 112 4.02 42.97 -8.67
CA ILE A 112 3.65 41.54 -8.61
C ILE A 112 2.72 41.23 -9.78
N PRO A 113 2.89 40.09 -10.49
CA PRO A 113 1.95 39.64 -11.52
C PRO A 113 0.50 39.66 -11.02
N VAL A 114 -0.36 40.40 -11.72
CA VAL A 114 -1.72 40.66 -11.23
C VAL A 114 -2.57 39.39 -11.28
N LYS A 115 -2.89 38.86 -10.09
CA LYS A 115 -3.82 37.76 -9.89
C LYS A 115 -4.95 38.25 -9.00
N VAL A 116 -6.18 38.22 -9.48
CA VAL A 116 -7.35 38.71 -8.73
C VAL A 116 -8.23 37.57 -8.19
N PRO A 117 -7.70 36.58 -7.43
CA PRO A 117 -8.52 35.47 -6.94
C PRO A 117 -9.48 35.94 -5.86
N ASN A 118 -10.50 35.13 -5.61
CA ASN A 118 -11.36 35.28 -4.44
C ASN A 118 -10.57 34.96 -3.17
N LEU A 119 -10.22 35.99 -2.40
CA LEU A 119 -9.44 35.87 -1.16
C LEU A 119 -10.19 35.17 -0.02
N LYS A 120 -11.49 34.90 -0.15
CA LYS A 120 -12.23 34.12 0.85
C LYS A 120 -11.76 32.66 0.87
N LYS A 121 -11.43 32.09 -0.30
CA LYS A 121 -10.97 30.71 -0.42
C LYS A 121 -9.73 30.52 0.45
N CYS A 122 -9.77 29.54 1.35
CA CYS A 122 -8.75 29.23 2.37
C CYS A 122 -8.59 30.25 3.53
N ARG A 123 -9.21 31.44 3.47
CA ARG A 123 -9.21 32.41 4.59
C ARG A 123 -10.52 32.41 5.39
N SER A 124 -11.59 31.86 4.81
CA SER A 124 -12.85 31.64 5.48
C SER A 124 -12.92 30.23 6.07
N GLY A 125 -13.61 30.10 7.20
CA GLY A 125 -13.82 28.83 7.88
C GLY A 125 -13.43 28.88 9.36
N ARG A 126 -13.81 27.81 10.07
CA ARG A 126 -13.47 27.65 11.49
C ARG A 126 -11.98 27.34 11.62
N LYS A 127 -11.26 28.11 12.45
CA LYS A 127 -9.86 27.82 12.77
C LYS A 127 -9.74 26.45 13.47
N PRO A 128 -8.73 25.64 13.13
CA PRO A 128 -8.51 24.36 13.81
C PRO A 128 -8.12 24.61 15.27
N ILE A 129 -8.76 23.92 16.20
CA ILE A 129 -8.37 23.95 17.61
C ILE A 129 -7.14 23.04 17.75
N PRO A 130 -5.98 23.56 18.21
CA PRO A 130 -4.82 22.74 18.50
C PRO A 130 -5.19 21.71 19.55
N ILE A 131 -4.86 20.44 19.32
CA ILE A 131 -4.91 19.43 20.38
C ILE A 131 -3.49 19.00 20.63
N ASP A 132 -3.16 18.99 21.91
CA ASP A 132 -1.96 18.36 22.39
C ASP A 132 -2.09 16.83 22.27
N LEU A 133 -1.38 16.28 21.29
CA LEU A 133 -1.35 14.84 21.03
C LEU A 133 -0.37 14.11 21.97
N GLU A 134 0.44 14.83 22.76
CA GLU A 134 1.40 14.24 23.70
C GLU A 134 0.68 13.50 24.81
N LYS A 135 -0.49 13.99 25.24
CA LYS A 135 -1.41 13.32 26.17
C LYS A 135 -1.78 11.90 25.74
N LEU A 136 -1.79 11.61 24.42
CA LEU A 136 -2.05 10.26 23.93
C LEU A 136 -0.92 9.29 24.30
N SER A 137 0.31 9.78 24.42
CA SER A 137 1.50 8.98 24.75
C SER A 137 1.56 8.59 26.23
N GLU A 138 1.02 9.44 27.11
CA GLU A 138 0.92 9.21 28.55
C GLU A 138 -0.08 8.09 28.91
N ILE A 139 -1.07 7.86 28.04
CA ILE A 139 -2.08 6.82 28.25
C ILE A 139 -1.47 5.42 28.03
N PRO A 140 -1.62 4.48 28.98
CA PRO A 140 -1.18 3.10 28.82
C PRO A 140 -1.77 2.43 27.57
N LEU A 141 -0.98 1.60 26.88
CA LEU A 141 -1.39 0.94 25.62
C LEU A 141 -2.73 0.20 25.73
N LYS A 142 -2.98 -0.48 26.86
CA LYS A 142 -4.24 -1.21 27.10
C LYS A 142 -5.49 -0.31 27.11
N LYS A 143 -5.34 0.99 27.40
CA LYS A 143 -6.43 1.99 27.45
C LYS A 143 -6.57 2.80 26.15
N ARG A 144 -5.82 2.48 25.10
CA ARG A 144 -5.87 3.19 23.79
C ARG A 144 -5.94 2.25 22.59
N MET A 145 -6.59 1.09 22.77
CA MET A 145 -6.68 0.05 21.74
C MET A 145 -7.70 0.41 20.65
N THR A 146 -8.87 0.89 21.05
CA THR A 146 -9.94 1.27 20.12
C THR A 146 -10.05 2.78 19.99
N ILE A 147 -10.73 3.24 18.92
CA ILE A 147 -11.08 4.66 18.75
C ILE A 147 -11.94 5.14 19.93
N GLU A 148 -12.75 4.27 20.51
CA GLU A 148 -13.61 4.59 21.65
C GLU A 148 -12.83 4.78 22.94
N ASP A 149 -11.84 3.93 23.20
CA ASP A 149 -11.00 4.08 24.39
C ASP A 149 -10.21 5.39 24.32
N VAL A 150 -9.61 5.68 23.17
CA VAL A 150 -8.91 6.96 22.93
C VAL A 150 -9.85 8.15 23.07
N SER A 151 -11.10 8.01 22.62
CA SER A 151 -12.14 9.05 22.76
C SER A 151 -12.47 9.32 24.22
N ARG A 152 -12.63 8.26 25.03
CA ARG A 152 -12.93 8.34 26.46
C ARG A 152 -11.77 8.94 27.25
N GLU A 153 -10.55 8.48 27.02
CA GLU A 153 -9.37 8.92 27.79
C GLU A 153 -8.93 10.35 27.42
N LEU A 154 -9.02 10.75 26.16
CA LEU A 154 -8.65 12.12 25.74
C LEU A 154 -9.81 13.13 25.81
N GLY A 155 -11.04 12.68 26.04
CA GLY A 155 -12.23 13.54 25.98
C GLY A 155 -12.50 14.13 24.59
N ILE A 156 -12.07 13.44 23.54
CA ILE A 156 -12.21 13.89 22.14
C ILE A 156 -13.29 13.06 21.43
N SER A 157 -14.08 13.66 20.55
CA SER A 157 -15.07 12.91 19.75
C SER A 157 -14.41 11.88 18.81
N LYS A 158 -15.07 10.72 18.64
CA LYS A 158 -14.65 9.65 17.71
C LYS A 158 -14.38 10.18 16.29
N SER A 159 -15.24 11.07 15.78
CA SER A 159 -15.11 11.69 14.46
C SER A 159 -13.83 12.53 14.30
N ARG A 160 -13.38 13.17 15.38
CA ARG A 160 -12.15 13.98 15.37
C ARG A 160 -10.91 13.10 15.37
N ILE A 161 -10.93 11.98 16.10
CA ILE A 161 -9.87 10.96 16.06
C ILE A 161 -9.77 10.33 14.67
N GLN A 162 -10.90 9.94 14.06
CA GLN A 162 -10.93 9.44 12.69
C GLN A 162 -10.38 10.45 11.67
N ARG A 163 -10.65 11.75 11.87
CA ARG A 163 -10.05 12.81 11.04
C ARG A 163 -8.53 12.90 11.26
N TYR A 164 -8.03 12.68 12.46
CA TYR A 164 -6.59 12.66 12.74
C TYR A 164 -5.90 11.43 12.15
N LEU A 165 -6.56 10.27 12.16
CA LEU A 165 -6.10 9.08 11.43
C LEU A 165 -6.01 9.36 9.93
N ARG A 166 -7.05 9.92 9.30
CA ARG A 166 -7.04 10.29 7.87
C ARG A 166 -5.99 11.34 7.51
N LYS A 167 -5.66 12.24 8.45
CA LYS A 167 -4.60 13.24 8.27
C LYS A 167 -3.19 12.71 8.58
N GLY A 168 -3.05 11.47 9.03
CA GLY A 168 -1.76 10.88 9.41
C GLY A 168 -1.17 11.42 10.71
N LEU A 169 -1.93 12.16 11.52
CA LEU A 169 -1.47 12.67 12.83
C LEU A 169 -1.44 11.56 13.89
N ILE A 170 -2.24 10.51 13.70
CA ILE A 170 -2.27 9.30 14.52
C ILE A 170 -2.20 8.12 13.55
N ARG A 171 -1.58 7.00 13.95
CA ARG A 171 -1.53 5.76 13.16
C ARG A 171 -2.14 4.60 13.92
N ARG A 172 -2.86 3.72 13.20
CA ARG A 172 -3.22 2.40 13.72
C ARG A 172 -1.98 1.50 13.61
N HIS A 173 -1.72 0.71 14.64
CA HIS A 173 -0.67 -0.30 14.61
C HIS A 173 -1.21 -1.60 15.18
N SER A 174 -1.03 -2.70 14.45
CA SER A 174 -1.31 -4.05 14.93
C SER A 174 0.01 -4.73 15.27
N SER A 175 0.15 -5.18 16.52
CA SER A 175 1.31 -5.96 16.96
C SER A 175 0.97 -7.45 16.97
N SER A 176 1.64 -8.24 16.14
CA SER A 176 1.56 -9.71 16.22
C SER A 176 2.41 -10.21 17.38
N ILE A 177 1.88 -11.19 18.13
CA ILE A 177 2.64 -11.85 19.19
C ILE A 177 3.78 -12.65 18.54
N LYS A 178 4.99 -12.47 19.06
CA LYS A 178 6.19 -13.22 18.64
C LYS A 178 6.53 -14.26 19.70
N PRO A 179 7.16 -15.39 19.32
CA PRO A 179 7.58 -16.40 20.29
C PRO A 179 8.52 -15.78 21.33
N TYR A 180 8.40 -16.22 22.57
CA TYR A 180 9.32 -15.83 23.63
C TYR A 180 10.68 -16.50 23.42
N LEU A 181 11.76 -15.71 23.37
CA LEU A 181 13.13 -16.21 23.21
C LEU A 181 13.89 -16.03 24.52
N THR A 182 14.32 -17.15 25.11
CA THR A 182 15.32 -17.20 26.19
C THR A 182 16.67 -16.70 25.67
N GLU A 183 17.58 -16.39 26.59
CA GLU A 183 18.95 -15.97 26.21
C GLU A 183 19.68 -17.07 25.46
N ASP A 184 19.53 -18.33 25.87
CA ASP A 184 20.13 -19.48 25.18
C ASP A 184 19.58 -19.65 23.77
N ASN A 185 18.28 -19.46 23.56
CA ASN A 185 17.69 -19.49 22.23
C ASN A 185 18.27 -18.39 21.34
N ARG A 186 18.54 -17.19 21.89
CA ARG A 186 19.17 -16.09 21.14
C ARG A 186 20.62 -16.40 20.80
N LYS A 187 21.39 -16.94 21.75
CA LYS A 187 22.78 -17.38 21.54
C LYS A 187 22.88 -18.47 20.48
N ALA A 188 22.02 -19.49 20.54
CA ALA A 188 21.97 -20.57 19.55
C ALA A 188 21.66 -20.03 18.14
N ARG A 189 20.69 -19.11 18.04
CA ARG A 189 20.37 -18.44 16.77
C ARG A 189 21.52 -17.59 16.25
N LEU A 190 22.20 -16.85 17.14
CA LEU A 190 23.33 -16.02 16.77
C LEU A 190 24.52 -16.86 16.29
N LYS A 191 24.83 -17.94 17.01
CA LYS A 191 25.83 -18.94 16.63
C LYS A 191 25.54 -19.50 15.24
N TRP A 192 24.28 -19.85 14.96
CA TRP A 192 23.89 -20.29 13.63
C TRP A 192 24.08 -19.22 12.54
N CYS A 193 23.78 -17.96 12.84
CA CYS A 193 24.01 -16.87 11.87
C CYS A 193 25.51 -16.68 11.56
N ILE A 194 26.37 -16.81 12.57
CA ILE A 194 27.83 -16.73 12.42
C ILE A 194 28.37 -17.91 11.59
N ASP A 195 27.88 -19.12 11.86
CA ASP A 195 28.26 -20.32 11.09
C ASP A 195 27.84 -20.23 9.60
N MET A 196 26.89 -19.36 9.26
CA MET A 196 26.51 -19.09 7.87
C MET A 196 27.44 -18.09 7.15
N ILE A 197 28.52 -17.63 7.79
CA ILE A 197 29.51 -16.73 7.20
C ILE A 197 30.74 -17.53 6.76
N GLU A 198 31.25 -17.21 5.57
CA GLU A 198 32.53 -17.67 5.05
C GLU A 198 33.58 -16.58 5.28
N GLU A 199 34.69 -16.94 5.94
CA GLU A 199 35.85 -16.08 6.09
C GLU A 199 36.55 -15.95 4.74
N GLY A 200 36.24 -14.88 4.02
CA GLY A 200 36.77 -14.63 2.69
C GLY A 200 38.20 -14.12 2.69
N GLY A 201 39.17 -14.78 3.32
CA GLY A 201 40.60 -14.41 3.22
C GLY A 201 40.89 -12.89 3.31
N LEU A 202 41.27 -12.26 2.18
CA LEU A 202 41.53 -10.80 2.05
C LEU A 202 40.29 -9.94 1.78
N ASP A 203 39.17 -10.56 1.41
CA ASP A 203 37.88 -9.95 1.13
C ASP A 203 37.03 -9.79 2.41
N ALA A 204 36.05 -8.88 2.37
CA ALA A 204 35.06 -8.77 3.45
C ALA A 204 34.32 -10.11 3.63
N PRO A 205 33.97 -10.52 4.87
CA PRO A 205 33.27 -11.77 5.12
C PRO A 205 31.91 -11.78 4.42
N LYS A 206 31.56 -12.88 3.76
CA LYS A 206 30.32 -13.02 2.99
C LYS A 206 29.51 -14.19 3.53
N PHE A 207 28.19 -14.14 3.35
CA PHE A 207 27.35 -15.28 3.67
C PHE A 207 27.58 -16.42 2.67
N LYS A 208 27.50 -17.67 3.16
CA LYS A 208 27.47 -18.89 2.34
C LYS A 208 26.51 -18.71 1.16
N ASP A 209 26.92 -19.22 0.00
CA ASP A 209 26.12 -19.11 -1.24
C ASP A 209 24.85 -19.99 -1.23
N LEU A 210 24.72 -20.91 -0.26
CA LEU A 210 23.59 -21.81 -0.11
C LEU A 210 23.36 -22.76 -1.31
N PHE A 211 24.34 -22.99 -2.18
CA PHE A 211 24.20 -23.93 -3.30
C PHE A 211 24.26 -25.40 -2.86
N ASP A 212 24.91 -25.68 -1.73
CA ASP A 212 25.02 -27.01 -1.12
C ASP A 212 23.99 -27.25 0.00
N PHE A 213 23.01 -26.36 0.13
CA PHE A 213 21.97 -26.43 1.14
C PHE A 213 20.65 -26.88 0.55
N VAL A 214 20.02 -27.83 1.22
CA VAL A 214 18.65 -28.27 0.94
C VAL A 214 17.77 -27.87 2.12
N PHE A 215 16.78 -27.02 1.86
CA PHE A 215 15.81 -26.58 2.85
C PHE A 215 14.58 -27.48 2.82
N ILE A 216 14.22 -28.00 3.98
CA ILE A 216 13.06 -28.86 4.18
C ILE A 216 12.11 -28.13 5.12
N ASP A 217 10.84 -28.02 4.73
CA ASP A 217 9.80 -27.41 5.56
C ASP A 217 8.47 -28.16 5.43
N GLU A 218 7.69 -28.16 6.51
CA GLU A 218 6.34 -28.70 6.54
C GLU A 218 5.33 -27.56 6.41
N LYS A 219 4.51 -27.62 5.37
CA LYS A 219 3.49 -26.61 5.10
C LYS A 219 2.09 -27.17 5.18
N TRP A 220 1.30 -26.61 6.10
CA TRP A 220 -0.13 -26.87 6.23
C TRP A 220 -0.94 -25.92 5.35
N PHE A 221 -1.79 -26.48 4.48
CA PHE A 221 -2.76 -25.75 3.67
C PHE A 221 -4.18 -26.09 4.12
N TYR A 222 -5.00 -25.06 4.33
CA TYR A 222 -6.41 -25.23 4.65
C TYR A 222 -7.20 -25.46 3.35
N LEU A 223 -8.13 -26.41 3.35
CA LEU A 223 -8.99 -26.68 2.19
C LEU A 223 -9.90 -25.48 1.87
N HIS A 224 -10.30 -24.74 2.89
CA HIS A 224 -11.10 -23.52 2.78
C HIS A 224 -10.48 -22.40 3.64
N GLN A 225 -10.52 -21.16 3.15
CA GLN A 225 -10.01 -20.02 3.91
C GLN A 225 -11.00 -19.61 4.99
N LYS A 226 -10.51 -19.17 6.17
CA LYS A 226 -11.35 -18.70 7.28
C LYS A 226 -12.14 -17.43 6.94
N SER A 227 -11.62 -16.62 6.02
CA SER A 227 -12.23 -15.39 5.51
C SER A 227 -11.92 -15.29 4.02
N GLU A 228 -12.95 -15.18 3.19
CA GLU A 228 -12.82 -14.94 1.75
C GLU A 228 -13.41 -13.56 1.44
N ARG A 229 -12.91 -12.93 0.38
CA ARG A 229 -13.39 -11.62 -0.06
C ARG A 229 -14.30 -11.82 -1.27
N TYR A 230 -15.52 -11.29 -1.19
CA TYR A 230 -16.48 -11.28 -2.29
C TYR A 230 -16.73 -9.84 -2.71
N TYR A 231 -16.83 -9.61 -4.01
CA TYR A 231 -17.36 -8.36 -4.55
C TYR A 231 -18.85 -8.61 -4.80
N LEU A 232 -19.70 -7.96 -4.01
CA LEU A 232 -21.15 -8.13 -4.05
C LEU A 232 -21.79 -6.82 -4.50
N LEU A 233 -22.90 -6.93 -5.21
CA LEU A 233 -23.73 -5.76 -5.51
C LEU A 233 -24.45 -5.28 -4.24
N PRO A 234 -24.83 -3.99 -4.10
CA PRO A 234 -25.48 -3.48 -2.89
C PRO A 234 -26.80 -4.16 -2.52
N CYS A 235 -27.46 -4.83 -3.48
CA CYS A 235 -28.73 -5.53 -3.28
C CYS A 235 -28.57 -7.06 -3.16
N GLU A 236 -27.33 -7.57 -3.14
CA GLU A 236 -27.05 -9.00 -3.09
C GLU A 236 -26.88 -9.46 -1.64
N ASP A 237 -27.42 -10.64 -1.32
CA ASP A 237 -27.30 -11.22 0.01
C ASP A 237 -25.87 -11.66 0.30
N GLU A 238 -25.42 -11.43 1.53
CA GLU A 238 -24.09 -11.85 1.96
C GLU A 238 -23.97 -13.38 1.94
N PRO A 239 -22.94 -13.97 1.29
CA PRO A 239 -22.80 -15.41 1.17
C PRO A 239 -22.56 -16.04 2.54
N HIS A 240 -23.51 -16.87 2.98
CA HIS A 240 -23.43 -17.54 4.27
C HIS A 240 -22.60 -18.83 4.19
N ARG A 241 -21.48 -18.87 4.93
CA ARG A 241 -20.58 -20.03 5.02
C ARG A 241 -20.56 -20.58 6.43
N THR A 242 -20.98 -21.82 6.61
CA THR A 242 -20.99 -22.50 7.91
C THR A 242 -19.90 -23.57 8.01
N CYS A 243 -19.32 -23.69 9.20
CA CYS A 243 -18.49 -24.82 9.59
C CYS A 243 -18.73 -25.07 11.08
N LYS A 244 -18.62 -26.33 11.53
CA LYS A 244 -18.85 -26.67 12.95
C LYS A 244 -17.89 -25.93 13.88
N ASN A 245 -16.61 -25.81 13.50
CA ASN A 245 -15.60 -25.05 14.25
C ASN A 245 -14.42 -24.67 13.33
N LYS A 246 -13.98 -23.40 13.41
CA LYS A 246 -12.88 -22.82 12.61
C LYS A 246 -11.53 -23.52 12.80
N ASN A 247 -11.32 -24.22 13.91
CA ASN A 247 -10.08 -24.96 14.17
C ASN A 247 -10.06 -26.34 13.50
N TYR A 248 -11.21 -26.89 13.13
CA TYR A 248 -11.36 -28.22 12.52
C TYR A 248 -11.55 -28.15 11.00
N ILE A 249 -11.22 -27.02 10.37
CA ILE A 249 -11.17 -26.94 8.91
C ILE A 249 -10.14 -27.97 8.43
N PRO A 250 -10.49 -28.88 7.49
CA PRO A 250 -9.58 -29.86 6.94
C PRO A 250 -8.29 -29.21 6.43
N ARG A 251 -7.15 -29.82 6.75
CA ARG A 251 -5.83 -29.33 6.38
C ARG A 251 -5.06 -30.44 5.69
N ILE A 252 -4.32 -30.08 4.65
CA ILE A 252 -3.41 -30.97 3.94
C ILE A 252 -2.00 -30.49 4.27
N MET A 253 -1.13 -31.42 4.63
CA MET A 253 0.28 -31.12 4.88
C MET A 253 1.13 -31.57 3.70
N PHE A 254 2.04 -30.69 3.31
CA PHE A 254 3.05 -30.95 2.30
C PHE A 254 4.43 -30.80 2.93
N LEU A 255 5.27 -31.82 2.75
CA LEU A 255 6.69 -31.71 2.98
C LEU A 255 7.34 -31.14 1.71
N CYS A 256 7.86 -29.93 1.81
CA CYS A 256 8.48 -29.22 0.69
C CYS A 256 9.99 -29.24 0.84
N VAL A 257 10.68 -29.64 -0.22
CA VAL A 257 12.14 -29.70 -0.29
C VAL A 257 12.62 -28.79 -1.41
N VAL A 258 13.37 -27.76 -1.06
CA VAL A 258 13.83 -26.71 -1.99
C VAL A 258 15.31 -26.42 -1.79
N ALA A 259 16.05 -26.35 -2.88
CA ALA A 259 17.44 -25.92 -2.96
C ALA A 259 17.55 -24.63 -3.80
N ARG A 260 18.73 -24.00 -3.79
CA ARG A 260 18.95 -22.78 -4.57
C ARG A 260 18.98 -23.08 -6.08
N PRO A 261 18.21 -22.36 -6.91
CA PRO A 261 18.25 -22.54 -8.37
C PRO A 261 19.63 -22.18 -8.94
N ARG A 262 20.09 -22.92 -9.95
CA ARG A 262 21.39 -22.73 -10.61
C ARG A 262 21.19 -22.27 -12.05
N PHE A 263 21.91 -21.22 -12.44
CA PHE A 263 21.87 -20.64 -13.78
C PHE A 263 23.25 -20.74 -14.43
N ARG A 264 23.27 -21.05 -15.73
CA ARG A 264 24.47 -21.00 -16.58
C ARG A 264 24.10 -20.15 -17.81
N ASP A 265 24.84 -19.07 -18.04
CA ASP A 265 24.62 -18.16 -19.17
C ASP A 265 23.17 -17.65 -19.31
N GLY A 266 22.54 -17.34 -18.17
CA GLY A 266 21.15 -16.87 -18.11
C GLY A 266 20.08 -17.96 -18.25
N VAL A 267 20.48 -19.20 -18.55
CA VAL A 267 19.59 -20.36 -18.65
C VAL A 267 19.54 -21.11 -17.32
N CYS A 268 18.33 -21.48 -16.88
CA CYS A 268 18.13 -22.24 -15.65
C CYS A 268 18.50 -23.70 -15.89
N VAL A 269 19.61 -24.16 -15.27
CA VAL A 269 20.07 -25.57 -15.36
C VAL A 269 19.44 -26.42 -14.26
N PHE A 270 19.18 -25.82 -13.09
CA PHE A 270 18.51 -26.47 -11.98
C PHE A 270 17.53 -25.48 -11.35
N ASP A 271 16.26 -25.85 -11.27
CA ASP A 271 15.21 -24.94 -10.81
C ASP A 271 15.07 -24.88 -9.28
N GLY A 272 15.86 -25.66 -8.55
CA GLY A 272 15.87 -25.72 -7.10
C GLY A 272 14.73 -26.54 -6.49
N LYS A 273 13.81 -27.07 -7.29
CA LYS A 273 12.67 -27.83 -6.78
C LYS A 273 13.04 -29.30 -6.71
N ILE A 274 13.21 -29.82 -5.49
CA ILE A 274 13.53 -31.24 -5.30
C ILE A 274 12.24 -32.06 -5.19
N GLY A 275 11.27 -31.57 -4.42
CA GLY A 275 9.98 -32.23 -4.32
C GLY A 275 9.00 -31.54 -3.39
N CYS A 276 7.72 -31.84 -3.61
CA CYS A 276 6.62 -31.45 -2.75
C CYS A 276 5.79 -32.71 -2.49
N PHE A 277 5.93 -33.27 -1.30
CA PHE A 277 5.40 -34.58 -0.94
C PHE A 277 4.17 -34.39 -0.05
N PRO A 278 2.95 -34.64 -0.54
CA PRO A 278 1.79 -34.61 0.32
C PRO A 278 1.85 -35.79 1.29
N LEU A 279 1.72 -35.54 2.58
CA LEU A 279 1.61 -36.62 3.58
C LEU A 279 0.17 -37.10 3.66
N VAL A 280 -0.25 -37.77 2.59
CA VAL A 280 -1.59 -38.33 2.39
C VAL A 280 -1.50 -39.72 1.79
N THR A 281 -2.47 -40.57 2.08
CA THR A 281 -2.70 -41.80 1.31
C THR A 281 -3.23 -41.44 -0.07
N ILE A 282 -2.49 -41.82 -1.11
CA ILE A 282 -2.89 -41.58 -2.50
C ILE A 282 -3.82 -42.70 -2.94
N GLU A 283 -5.11 -42.42 -3.02
CA GLU A 283 -6.08 -43.30 -3.67
C GLU A 283 -6.23 -42.91 -5.15
N GLN A 284 -6.32 -43.90 -6.05
CA GLN A 284 -6.50 -43.62 -7.46
C GLN A 284 -7.92 -43.12 -7.73
N ALA A 285 -8.03 -41.98 -8.42
CA ALA A 285 -9.32 -41.45 -8.84
C ALA A 285 -10.03 -42.44 -9.79
N VAL A 286 -11.12 -43.04 -9.30
CA VAL A 286 -11.91 -44.07 -10.01
C VAL A 286 -12.65 -43.50 -11.24
N ARG A 287 -12.93 -42.18 -11.26
CA ARG A 287 -13.74 -41.53 -12.32
C ARG A 287 -13.03 -40.32 -12.93
N ARG A 288 -13.19 -40.16 -14.25
CA ARG A 288 -12.78 -38.96 -15.00
C ARG A 288 -13.74 -37.80 -14.67
N SER A 289 -13.23 -36.60 -14.44
CA SER A 289 -14.06 -35.40 -14.24
C SER A 289 -13.74 -34.32 -15.28
N ARG A 290 -14.67 -33.39 -15.49
CA ARG A 290 -14.53 -32.27 -16.44
C ARG A 290 -13.29 -31.40 -16.17
N ASN A 291 -12.85 -31.30 -14.91
CA ASN A 291 -11.70 -30.49 -14.49
C ASN A 291 -10.40 -31.30 -14.32
N ARG A 292 -10.41 -32.63 -14.55
CA ARG A 292 -9.24 -33.48 -14.35
C ARG A 292 -9.25 -34.68 -15.30
N MET A 293 -8.33 -34.68 -16.28
CA MET A 293 -8.03 -35.90 -17.03
C MET A 293 -7.38 -36.94 -16.10
N ARG A 294 -7.66 -38.23 -16.33
CA ARG A 294 -6.98 -39.32 -15.65
C ARG A 294 -5.47 -39.15 -15.88
N GLY A 295 -4.70 -38.90 -14.81
CA GLY A 295 -3.24 -38.75 -14.87
C GLY A 295 -2.68 -37.33 -15.05
N ALA A 296 -3.51 -36.27 -15.14
CA ALA A 296 -2.98 -34.91 -15.34
C ALA A 296 -2.48 -34.24 -14.04
N GLN A 297 -1.25 -33.74 -14.07
CA GLN A 297 -0.71 -32.80 -13.07
C GLN A 297 -1.08 -31.37 -13.50
N ALA A 298 -1.75 -30.63 -12.63
CA ALA A 298 -2.05 -29.22 -12.83
C ALA A 298 -1.35 -28.42 -11.73
N PHE A 299 -0.11 -28.00 -11.99
CA PHE A 299 0.59 -27.04 -11.15
C PHE A 299 1.15 -25.95 -12.08
N LEU A 300 0.89 -24.68 -11.72
CA LEU A 300 1.58 -23.57 -12.36
C LEU A 300 3.02 -23.57 -11.86
N GLU A 301 3.98 -23.67 -12.77
CA GLU A 301 5.39 -23.65 -12.42
C GLU A 301 5.77 -22.34 -11.74
N TYR A 302 6.34 -22.44 -10.54
CA TYR A 302 6.91 -21.26 -9.88
C TYR A 302 8.22 -20.87 -10.55
N CYS A 303 8.34 -19.58 -10.91
CA CYS A 303 9.49 -19.04 -11.62
C CYS A 303 10.81 -19.22 -10.81
N PRO A 304 11.84 -19.89 -11.36
CA PRO A 304 13.12 -20.13 -10.65
C PRO A 304 13.84 -18.83 -10.26
N LYS A 305 13.75 -17.78 -11.10
CA LYS A 305 14.27 -16.44 -10.80
C LYS A 305 13.65 -15.86 -9.53
N ARG A 306 12.33 -15.99 -9.35
CA ARG A 306 11.63 -15.56 -8.13
C ARG A 306 12.05 -16.40 -6.92
N ALA A 307 12.34 -17.69 -7.11
CA ALA A 307 12.81 -18.56 -6.03
C ALA A 307 14.21 -18.15 -5.54
N ASN A 308 15.13 -17.81 -6.44
CA ASN A 308 16.47 -17.32 -6.09
C ASN A 308 16.42 -16.09 -5.16
N ARG A 309 15.43 -15.20 -5.34
CA ARG A 309 15.23 -14.02 -4.47
C ARG A 309 14.98 -14.39 -3.01
N MET A 310 14.48 -15.59 -2.72
CA MET A 310 14.24 -16.05 -1.34
C MET A 310 15.56 -16.29 -0.60
N PHE A 311 16.55 -16.89 -1.26
CA PHE A 311 17.88 -17.16 -0.69
C PHE A 311 18.64 -15.88 -0.38
N VAL A 312 18.56 -14.90 -1.29
CA VAL A 312 19.12 -13.55 -1.04
C VAL A 312 18.42 -12.88 0.15
N THR A 313 17.11 -13.11 0.32
CA THR A 313 16.37 -12.59 1.48
C THR A 313 16.75 -13.30 2.77
N LEU A 314 17.03 -14.61 2.71
CA LEU A 314 17.49 -15.36 3.86
C LEU A 314 18.82 -14.79 4.36
N GLN A 315 19.80 -14.58 3.47
CA GLN A 315 21.08 -13.97 3.83
C GLN A 315 20.91 -12.58 4.47
N THR A 316 20.01 -11.74 3.95
CA THR A 316 19.77 -10.43 4.59
C THR A 316 19.06 -10.54 5.94
N VAL A 317 18.15 -11.49 6.10
CA VAL A 317 17.51 -11.77 7.39
C VAL A 317 18.52 -12.28 8.43
N LEU A 318 19.49 -13.11 8.00
CA LEU A 318 20.60 -13.54 8.85
C LEU A 318 21.44 -12.35 9.33
N LYS A 319 21.81 -11.45 8.40
CA LYS A 319 22.53 -10.21 8.74
C LYS A 319 21.76 -9.36 9.75
N GLU A 320 20.46 -9.15 9.53
CA GLU A 320 19.62 -8.39 10.46
C GLU A 320 19.44 -9.11 11.81
N ALA A 321 19.42 -10.45 11.84
CA ALA A 321 19.37 -11.22 13.07
C ALA A 321 20.65 -11.03 13.91
N MET A 322 21.81 -10.92 13.26
CA MET A 322 23.08 -10.61 13.93
C MET A 322 23.06 -9.23 14.60
N LYS A 323 22.56 -8.20 13.90
CA LYS A 323 22.43 -6.83 14.44
C LYS A 323 21.59 -6.76 15.72
N ILE A 324 20.66 -7.68 15.90
CA ILE A 324 19.80 -7.77 17.09
C ILE A 324 20.17 -8.93 18.02
N LYS A 325 21.40 -9.45 17.91
CA LYS A 325 21.97 -10.50 18.78
C LYS A 325 21.07 -11.74 18.90
N GLY A 326 20.57 -12.22 17.76
CA GLY A 326 19.73 -13.43 17.69
C GLY A 326 18.26 -13.22 18.06
N GLY A 327 17.83 -11.99 18.31
CA GLY A 327 16.44 -11.64 18.58
C GLY A 327 15.47 -11.93 17.42
N ASN A 328 14.17 -11.78 17.68
CA ASN A 328 13.11 -11.96 16.69
C ASN A 328 12.45 -10.65 16.22
N LYS A 329 12.96 -9.49 16.66
CA LYS A 329 12.53 -8.15 16.19
C LYS A 329 13.16 -7.78 14.84
N ILE A 330 13.28 -8.76 13.94
CA ILE A 330 13.86 -8.60 12.61
C ILE A 330 12.90 -7.81 11.73
N LYS A 331 13.42 -6.80 11.04
CA LYS A 331 12.75 -6.12 9.92
C LYS A 331 13.35 -6.65 8.63
N ILE A 332 12.53 -7.19 7.73
CA ILE A 332 13.02 -7.73 6.46
C ILE A 332 13.43 -6.53 5.58
N PRO A 333 14.70 -6.42 5.19
CA PRO A 333 15.17 -5.28 4.40
C PRO A 333 14.68 -5.40 2.95
N HIS A 334 14.22 -4.29 2.38
CA HIS A 334 13.81 -4.22 0.99
C HIS A 334 15.00 -3.84 0.08
N MET A 335 15.46 -4.77 -0.75
CA MET A 335 16.63 -4.56 -1.64
C MET A 335 16.27 -4.39 -3.12
N GLN A 336 15.02 -4.08 -3.45
CA GLN A 336 14.58 -3.92 -4.85
C GLN A 336 15.06 -5.07 -5.77
N LYS A 337 15.00 -6.32 -5.29
CA LYS A 337 15.63 -7.50 -5.94
C LYS A 337 15.24 -7.66 -7.41
N GLN A 338 14.01 -7.28 -7.77
CA GLN A 338 13.54 -7.31 -9.16
C GLN A 338 14.24 -6.28 -10.07
N ARG A 339 14.65 -5.14 -9.53
CA ARG A 339 15.45 -4.16 -10.27
C ARG A 339 16.88 -4.67 -10.45
N LEU A 340 17.53 -5.11 -9.37
CA LEU A 340 18.89 -5.65 -9.42
C LEU A 340 19.01 -6.85 -10.38
N GLU A 341 17.99 -7.71 -10.42
CA GLU A 341 17.96 -8.85 -11.35
C GLU A 341 17.73 -8.45 -12.81
N ARG A 342 17.07 -7.31 -13.09
CA ARG A 342 16.95 -6.78 -14.47
C ARG A 342 18.25 -6.12 -14.95
N GLU A 343 19.05 -5.64 -14.03
CA GLU A 343 20.36 -5.03 -14.28
C GLU A 343 21.49 -6.09 -14.23
N ASP A 344 21.16 -7.38 -14.05
CA ASP A 344 22.12 -8.49 -13.83
C ASP A 344 23.11 -8.26 -12.67
N MET A 345 22.70 -7.45 -11.68
CA MET A 345 23.47 -7.04 -10.50
C MET A 345 22.95 -7.67 -9.19
N LEU A 346 22.13 -8.72 -9.25
CA LEU A 346 21.63 -9.39 -8.05
C LEU A 346 22.77 -10.23 -7.42
N PRO A 347 23.23 -9.91 -6.20
CA PRO A 347 24.36 -10.60 -5.59
C PRO A 347 24.01 -12.06 -5.24
N LEU A 348 24.97 -12.96 -5.46
CA LEU A 348 24.87 -14.36 -5.02
C LEU A 348 25.11 -14.49 -3.52
N GLN A 349 26.07 -13.73 -2.99
CA GLN A 349 26.41 -13.67 -1.58
C GLN A 349 26.30 -12.23 -1.07
N ILE A 350 25.66 -12.05 0.08
CA ILE A 350 25.58 -10.75 0.74
C ILE A 350 26.85 -10.55 1.59
N PRO A 351 27.52 -9.38 1.50
CA PRO A 351 28.63 -9.07 2.38
C PRO A 351 28.15 -8.73 3.79
N CYS A 352 28.89 -9.22 4.77
CA CYS A 352 28.77 -8.87 6.19
C CYS A 352 29.87 -7.87 6.56
N GLU A 353 29.55 -6.86 7.37
CA GLU A 353 30.60 -5.99 7.89
C GLU A 353 31.49 -6.78 8.87
N PRO A 354 32.84 -6.70 8.79
CA PRO A 354 33.73 -7.37 9.75
C PRO A 354 33.47 -6.94 11.20
N SER A 355 33.13 -5.66 11.40
CA SER A 355 32.77 -5.11 12.71
C SER A 355 31.51 -5.77 13.30
N LEU A 356 30.50 -6.02 12.46
CA LEU A 356 29.28 -6.70 12.88
C LEU A 356 29.55 -8.16 13.26
N LEU A 357 30.41 -8.84 12.49
CA LEU A 357 30.83 -10.21 12.80
C LEU A 357 31.59 -10.26 14.14
N ALA A 358 32.55 -9.36 14.37
CA ALA A 358 33.29 -9.26 15.62
C ALA A 358 32.37 -8.95 16.82
N GLU A 359 31.38 -8.06 16.65
CA GLU A 359 30.39 -7.80 17.70
C GLU A 359 29.53 -9.04 17.98
N ALA A 360 29.10 -9.76 16.94
CA ALA A 360 28.31 -10.97 17.09
C ALA A 360 29.09 -12.05 17.85
N ILE A 361 30.36 -12.28 17.50
CA ILE A 361 31.25 -13.25 18.16
C ILE A 361 31.48 -12.86 19.63
N SER A 362 31.79 -11.60 19.91
CA SER A 362 32.04 -11.14 21.29
C SER A 362 30.81 -11.21 22.20
N SER A 363 29.60 -11.22 21.63
CA SER A 363 28.36 -11.38 22.39
C SER A 363 28.01 -12.83 22.75
N LEU A 364 28.72 -13.81 22.18
CA LEU A 364 28.66 -15.20 22.61
C LEU A 364 29.60 -15.41 23.81
N PRO A 365 29.22 -16.23 24.80
CA PRO A 365 30.14 -16.57 25.89
C PRO A 365 31.41 -17.21 25.30
N ALA A 366 32.58 -16.83 25.83
CA ALA A 366 33.80 -17.57 25.56
C ALA A 366 33.58 -19.01 26.02
N ASN A 367 33.79 -19.97 25.12
CA ASN A 367 33.73 -21.40 25.45
C ASN A 367 34.83 -21.76 26.44
#